data_AF-A0A1M4TE07-F1
#
_entry.id   AF-A0A1M4TE07-F1
#
_cell.length_a   1.000
_cell.length_b   1.000
_cell.length_c   1.000
_cell.angle_alpha   90.00
_cell.angle_beta   90.00
_cell.angle_gamma   90.00
#
_symmetry.space_group_name_H-M   'P 1'
#
loop_
_entity.id
_entity.type
_entity.pdbx_description
1 polymer ?
#
loop_
_entity_poly.entity_id
_entity_poly.type
_entity_poly.pdbx_seq_one_letter_code
_entity_poly.pdbx_strand_id
1 'polypeptide(L)'
;MTTITSLAELEALYSPAPVAASTVKVAPAMTPEYRRLVEASPFVALATVGPEGLDCSPRGDQPGFVRIHDDTTLMMPDRRGNNRIDSLRNIVRDPRCAFLFLLPGSGTTFRANGRAHLSADPQLLESFAVEEKAPRTVIVLEIEELYFQCARAIIRSELWNPARHIDPRTLPTPGQMLAAMTNNQVGGRAYDDAWPERAKQTMW
;
A
#
# COMPACT_ATOMS: atom_id res chain seq x y z
N MET A 1 5.62 -3.38 -32.56
CA MET A 1 5.03 -2.66 -31.42
C MET A 1 5.35 -1.19 -31.61
N THR A 2 4.34 -0.32 -31.67
CA THR A 2 4.55 1.14 -31.76
C THR A 2 4.80 1.68 -30.36
N THR A 3 5.82 2.53 -30.20
CA THR A 3 6.19 3.14 -28.92
C THR A 3 5.84 4.62 -28.94
N ILE A 4 5.11 5.09 -27.93
CA ILE A 4 4.83 6.52 -27.71
C ILE A 4 6.05 7.12 -27.01
N THR A 5 6.58 8.20 -27.58
CA THR A 5 7.83 8.83 -27.12
C THR A 5 7.67 10.30 -26.75
N SER A 6 6.47 10.87 -26.93
CA SER A 6 6.17 12.24 -26.53
C SER A 6 4.78 12.39 -25.90
N LEU A 7 4.60 13.49 -25.16
CA LEU A 7 3.30 13.87 -24.59
C LEU A 7 2.28 14.17 -25.69
N ALA A 8 2.68 14.85 -26.77
CA ALA A 8 1.78 15.17 -27.87
C ALA A 8 1.23 13.92 -28.56
N GLU A 9 2.08 12.91 -28.79
CA GLU A 9 1.65 11.61 -29.31
C GLU A 9 0.66 10.92 -28.36
N LEU A 10 0.88 11.02 -27.05
CA LEU A 10 -0.04 10.46 -26.05
C LEU A 10 -1.38 11.18 -26.06
N GLU A 11 -1.38 12.50 -25.91
CA GLU A 11 -2.58 13.33 -25.78
C GLU A 11 -3.49 13.24 -27.02
N ALA A 12 -2.91 13.11 -28.22
CA ALA A 12 -3.65 12.88 -29.45
C ALA A 12 -4.53 11.61 -29.39
N LEU A 13 -4.18 10.61 -28.57
CA LEU A 13 -4.95 9.38 -28.41
C LEU A 13 -6.09 9.50 -27.38
N TYR A 14 -6.05 10.48 -26.48
CA TYR A 14 -6.98 10.61 -25.36
C TYR A 14 -7.93 11.81 -25.52
N SER A 15 -8.64 11.83 -26.65
CA SER A 15 -9.73 12.79 -26.93
C SER A 15 -11.11 12.11 -26.86
N PRO A 16 -12.13 12.74 -26.24
CA PRO A 16 -12.11 14.08 -25.64
C PRO A 16 -11.37 14.12 -24.30
N ALA A 17 -11.00 15.35 -23.89
CA ALA A 17 -10.36 15.62 -22.61
C ALA A 17 -11.20 15.11 -21.41
N PRO A 18 -10.58 14.88 -20.23
CA PRO A 18 -11.28 14.42 -19.05
C PRO A 18 -12.45 15.35 -18.64
N VAL A 19 -13.56 14.75 -18.21
CA VAL A 19 -14.68 15.49 -17.62
C VAL A 19 -14.31 16.06 -16.25
N ALA A 20 -14.97 17.15 -15.84
CA ALA A 20 -14.65 17.87 -14.59
C ALA A 20 -14.62 16.99 -13.33
N ALA A 21 -15.53 16.01 -13.21
CA ALA A 21 -15.54 15.08 -12.06
C ALA A 21 -14.25 14.25 -11.93
N SER A 22 -13.50 14.06 -13.02
CA SER A 22 -12.22 13.33 -12.99
C SER A 22 -11.06 14.18 -12.47
N THR A 23 -11.18 15.50 -12.47
CA THR A 23 -10.10 16.43 -12.10
C THR A 23 -10.39 17.21 -10.81
N VAL A 24 -11.64 17.66 -10.61
CA VAL A 24 -12.04 18.48 -9.44
C VAL A 24 -11.97 17.71 -8.11
N LYS A 25 -12.01 16.38 -8.14
CA LYS A 25 -11.96 15.52 -6.95
C LYS A 25 -10.62 15.55 -6.18
N VAL A 26 -9.59 16.19 -6.73
CA VAL A 26 -8.27 16.27 -6.11
C VAL A 26 -8.31 17.35 -5.02
N ALA A 27 -8.18 16.93 -3.77
CA ALA A 27 -8.19 17.81 -2.61
C ALA A 27 -6.77 17.95 -2.03
N PRO A 28 -6.35 19.15 -1.59
CA PRO A 28 -5.05 19.36 -0.96
C PRO A 28 -5.01 18.93 0.52
N ALA A 29 -6.17 18.67 1.12
CA ALA A 29 -6.33 18.32 2.53
C ALA A 29 -7.53 17.38 2.72
N MET A 30 -7.57 16.70 3.86
CA MET A 30 -8.60 15.74 4.25
C MET A 30 -9.98 16.40 4.25
N THR A 31 -10.95 15.74 3.62
CA THR A 31 -12.37 16.09 3.75
C THR A 31 -13.07 15.11 4.70
N PRO A 32 -14.24 15.45 5.24
CA PRO A 32 -15.03 14.52 6.04
C PRO A 32 -15.32 13.18 5.33
N GLU A 33 -15.52 13.20 4.00
CA GLU A 33 -15.78 12.00 3.20
C GLU A 33 -14.52 11.14 3.05
N TYR A 34 -13.36 11.75 2.81
CA TYR A 34 -12.09 11.05 2.66
C TYR A 34 -11.60 10.46 3.99
N ARG A 35 -11.87 11.14 5.10
CA ARG A 35 -11.60 10.64 6.46
C ARG A 35 -12.25 9.26 6.68
N ARG A 36 -13.51 9.09 6.28
CA ARG A 36 -14.22 7.81 6.41
C ARG A 36 -13.59 6.69 5.59
N LEU A 37 -12.99 7.01 4.43
CA LEU A 37 -12.30 6.01 3.61
C LEU A 37 -11.01 5.53 4.29
N VAL A 38 -10.22 6.45 4.86
CA VAL A 38 -9.00 6.09 5.61
C VAL A 38 -9.35 5.25 6.84
N GLU A 39 -10.31 5.70 7.65
CA GLU A 39 -10.73 5.02 8.88
C GLU A 39 -11.29 3.61 8.62
N ALA A 40 -11.97 3.40 7.50
CA ALA A 40 -12.53 2.10 7.14
C ALA A 40 -11.52 1.15 6.45
N SER A 41 -10.32 1.62 6.11
CA SER A 41 -9.37 0.84 5.29
C SER A 41 -8.50 -0.09 6.14
N PRO A 42 -8.52 -1.41 5.89
CA PRO A 42 -7.59 -2.36 6.53
C PRO A 42 -6.31 -2.58 5.71
N PHE A 43 -6.19 -1.96 4.53
CA PHE A 43 -5.09 -2.22 3.60
C PHE A 43 -4.66 -0.97 2.84
N VAL A 44 -3.35 -0.82 2.67
CA VAL A 44 -2.68 0.21 1.87
C VAL A 44 -1.58 -0.42 1.02
N ALA A 45 -1.56 -0.12 -0.28
CA ALA A 45 -0.35 -0.29 -1.07
C ALA A 45 0.52 0.97 -0.93
N LEU A 46 1.72 0.81 -0.39
CA LEU A 46 2.71 1.85 -0.16
C LEU A 46 3.69 1.91 -1.33
N ALA A 47 3.65 2.99 -2.10
CA ALA A 47 4.63 3.25 -3.15
C ALA A 47 5.69 4.26 -2.68
N THR A 48 6.95 3.93 -2.92
CA THR A 48 8.11 4.78 -2.59
C THR A 48 9.11 4.77 -3.75
N VAL A 49 10.04 5.72 -3.74
CA VAL A 49 11.10 5.82 -4.76
C VAL A 49 12.47 5.82 -4.08
N GLY A 50 13.40 5.09 -4.68
CA GLY A 50 14.79 5.04 -4.25
C GLY A 50 15.75 5.01 -5.45
N PRO A 51 17.06 5.05 -5.21
CA PRO A 51 18.06 4.92 -6.27
C PRO A 51 18.00 3.54 -6.96
N GLU A 52 17.42 2.54 -6.31
CA GLU A 52 17.15 1.21 -6.90
C GLU A 52 15.91 1.20 -7.82
N GLY A 53 15.14 2.29 -7.87
CA GLY A 53 13.90 2.42 -8.64
C GLY A 53 12.67 2.59 -7.76
N LEU A 54 11.53 2.13 -8.28
CA LEU A 54 10.24 2.19 -7.58
C LEU A 54 10.03 0.95 -6.73
N ASP A 55 9.49 1.13 -5.53
CA ASP A 55 9.02 0.04 -4.66
C ASP A 55 7.51 0.22 -4.39
N CYS A 56 6.78 -0.89 -4.33
CA CYS A 56 5.36 -0.90 -3.99
C CYS A 56 5.05 -2.11 -3.10
N SER A 57 4.80 -1.85 -1.82
CA SER A 57 4.65 -2.90 -0.81
C SER A 57 3.25 -2.89 -0.17
N PRO A 58 2.65 -4.07 0.06
CA PRO A 58 1.39 -4.17 0.79
C PRO A 58 1.60 -3.88 2.28
N ARG A 59 0.68 -3.10 2.86
CA ARG A 59 0.59 -2.78 4.29
C ARG A 59 -0.83 -3.09 4.74
N GLY A 60 -1.01 -3.80 5.84
CA GLY A 60 -2.34 -4.17 6.30
C GLY A 60 -2.38 -4.44 7.79
N ASP A 61 -3.54 -4.15 8.37
CA ASP A 61 -3.86 -4.25 9.80
C ASP A 61 -5.39 -4.06 9.97
N GLN A 62 -5.89 -3.92 11.19
CA GLN A 62 -7.27 -3.55 11.46
C GLN A 62 -7.64 -2.21 10.79
N PRO A 63 -8.92 -2.03 10.39
CA PRO A 63 -9.39 -0.75 9.87
C PRO A 63 -8.99 0.43 10.76
N GLY A 64 -8.46 1.48 10.15
CA GLY A 64 -8.02 2.69 10.87
C GLY A 64 -6.60 2.62 11.43
N PHE A 65 -5.79 1.62 11.02
CA PHE A 65 -4.38 1.56 11.41
C PHE A 65 -3.54 2.72 10.87
N VAL A 66 -3.94 3.30 9.73
CA VAL A 66 -3.44 4.61 9.31
C VAL A 66 -4.27 5.66 10.04
N ARG A 67 -3.64 6.37 10.97
CA ARG A 67 -4.30 7.43 11.73
C ARG A 67 -4.20 8.74 10.98
N ILE A 68 -5.26 9.52 11.08
CA ILE A 68 -5.29 10.91 10.61
C ILE A 68 -4.90 11.78 11.80
N HIS A 69 -3.73 12.41 11.72
CA HIS A 69 -3.24 13.29 12.77
C HIS A 69 -3.94 14.66 12.71
N ASP A 70 -4.01 15.23 11.52
CA ASP A 70 -4.70 16.46 11.17
C ASP A 70 -5.17 16.39 9.71
N ASP A 71 -5.68 17.49 9.16
CA ASP A 71 -6.23 17.50 7.80
C ASP A 71 -5.14 17.38 6.71
N THR A 72 -3.87 17.50 7.07
CA THR A 72 -2.71 17.45 6.16
C THR A 72 -1.72 16.34 6.48
N THR A 73 -1.99 15.50 7.49
CA THR A 73 -1.01 14.53 7.99
C THR A 73 -1.64 13.16 8.26
N LEU A 74 -1.05 12.12 7.66
CA LEU A 74 -1.35 10.72 7.94
C LEU A 74 -0.17 10.04 8.67
N MET A 75 -0.48 9.10 9.54
CA MET A 75 0.51 8.33 10.30
C MET A 75 0.23 6.83 10.18
N MET A 76 1.19 6.07 9.67
CA MET A 76 1.08 4.62 9.48
C MET A 76 2.19 3.89 10.25
N PRO A 77 1.87 2.94 11.15
CA PRO A 77 2.88 2.18 11.87
C PRO A 77 3.59 1.19 10.95
N ASP A 78 4.92 1.05 11.07
CA ASP A 78 5.65 -0.06 10.46
C ASP A 78 5.47 -1.31 11.34
N ARG A 79 4.46 -2.10 10.99
CA ARG A 79 4.19 -3.40 11.63
C ARG A 79 5.33 -4.37 11.35
N ARG A 80 5.53 -5.29 12.31
CA ARG A 80 6.56 -6.32 12.20
C ARG A 80 6.38 -7.12 10.91
N GLY A 81 7.47 -7.24 10.16
CA GLY A 81 7.50 -7.95 8.89
C GLY A 81 8.79 -8.75 8.69
N ASN A 82 9.23 -8.85 7.45
CA ASN A 82 10.43 -9.61 7.06
C ASN A 82 11.76 -8.85 7.28
N ASN A 83 11.73 -7.67 7.91
CA ASN A 83 12.89 -6.78 8.13
C ASN A 83 13.65 -6.36 6.86
N ARG A 84 13.07 -6.50 5.67
CA ARG A 84 13.72 -6.04 4.43
C ARG A 84 13.85 -4.52 4.38
N ILE A 85 12.87 -3.79 4.93
CA ILE A 85 12.84 -2.32 5.18
C ILE A 85 13.14 -1.44 3.95
N ASP A 86 12.95 -1.93 2.72
CA ASP A 86 13.25 -1.17 1.50
C ASP A 86 12.48 0.15 1.42
N SER A 87 11.15 0.11 1.60
CA SER A 87 10.33 1.32 1.56
C SER A 87 10.75 2.34 2.63
N LEU A 88 11.22 1.88 3.80
CA LEU A 88 11.73 2.77 4.86
C LEU A 88 13.06 3.41 4.46
N ARG A 89 13.99 2.62 3.89
CA ARG A 89 15.25 3.16 3.35
C ARG A 89 14.99 4.14 2.22
N ASN A 90 13.97 3.89 1.39
CA ASN A 90 13.54 4.81 0.35
C ASN A 90 13.07 6.13 0.94
N ILE A 91 12.15 6.12 1.90
CA ILE A 91 11.64 7.34 2.57
C ILE A 91 12.77 8.20 3.16
N VAL A 92 13.78 7.57 3.77
CA VAL A 92 14.95 8.31 4.31
C VAL A 92 15.78 8.99 3.21
N ARG A 93 15.83 8.41 2.01
CA ARG A 93 16.64 8.90 0.88
C ARG A 93 15.86 9.83 -0.05
N ASP A 94 14.56 9.61 -0.19
CA ASP A 94 13.62 10.39 -1.00
C ASP A 94 12.25 10.38 -0.31
N PRO A 95 11.72 11.55 0.09
CA PRO A 95 10.48 11.61 0.86
C PRO A 95 9.23 11.31 0.01
N ARG A 96 9.31 11.27 -1.32
CA ARG A 96 8.11 11.11 -2.16
C ARG A 96 7.47 9.74 -1.93
N CYS A 97 6.20 9.77 -1.58
CA CYS A 97 5.45 8.59 -1.16
C CYS A 97 4.00 8.68 -1.61
N ALA A 98 3.40 7.51 -1.89
CA ALA A 98 1.98 7.40 -2.22
C ALA A 98 1.35 6.22 -1.50
N PHE A 99 0.17 6.46 -0.94
CA PHE A 99 -0.70 5.45 -0.35
C PHE A 99 -1.89 5.20 -1.27
N LEU A 100 -2.13 3.94 -1.62
CA LEU A 100 -3.37 3.51 -2.25
C LEU A 100 -4.15 2.62 -1.27
N PHE A 101 -5.22 3.15 -0.72
CA PHE A 101 -6.12 2.46 0.18
C PHE A 101 -7.08 1.56 -0.60
N LEU A 102 -7.13 0.29 -0.18
CA LEU A 102 -8.08 -0.70 -0.71
C LEU A 102 -9.05 -1.09 0.40
N LEU A 103 -10.35 -1.00 0.08
CA LEU A 103 -11.42 -1.33 1.00
C LEU A 103 -12.14 -2.57 0.46
N PRO A 104 -11.99 -3.74 1.11
CA PRO A 104 -12.67 -4.96 0.69
C PRO A 104 -14.18 -4.75 0.53
N GLY A 105 -14.74 -5.16 -0.61
CA GLY A 105 -16.15 -4.97 -0.94
C GLY A 105 -16.52 -3.60 -1.52
N SER A 106 -15.64 -2.60 -1.42
CA SER A 106 -15.83 -1.30 -2.09
C SER A 106 -15.28 -1.34 -3.51
N GLY A 107 -16.05 -0.83 -4.47
CA GLY A 107 -15.53 -0.53 -5.81
C GLY A 107 -14.55 0.63 -5.81
N THR A 108 -14.69 1.58 -4.89
CA THR A 108 -13.89 2.81 -4.82
C THR A 108 -12.61 2.58 -4.03
N THR A 109 -11.49 3.07 -4.56
CA THR A 109 -10.22 3.16 -3.84
C THR A 109 -9.90 4.62 -3.51
N PHE A 110 -9.04 4.84 -2.53
CA PHE A 110 -8.63 6.17 -2.10
C PHE A 110 -7.11 6.32 -2.20
N ARG A 111 -6.64 7.47 -2.67
CA ARG A 111 -5.22 7.77 -2.82
C ARG A 111 -4.83 8.98 -2.00
N ALA A 112 -3.68 8.90 -1.35
CA ALA A 112 -2.98 10.02 -0.76
C ALA A 112 -1.54 10.04 -1.29
N ASN A 113 -1.12 11.16 -1.87
CA ASN A 113 0.27 11.37 -2.29
C ASN A 113 0.88 12.50 -1.47
N GLY A 114 2.18 12.42 -1.23
CA GLY A 114 2.92 13.52 -0.63
C GLY A 114 4.32 13.14 -0.21
N ARG A 115 4.75 13.70 0.93
CA ARG A 115 6.12 13.58 1.44
C ARG A 115 6.13 12.93 2.80
N ALA A 116 6.89 11.86 2.92
CA ALA A 116 6.98 11.09 4.14
C ALA A 116 8.33 11.27 4.84
N HIS A 117 8.30 11.12 6.16
CA HIS A 117 9.48 10.86 6.97
C HIS A 117 9.18 9.72 7.97
N LEU A 118 10.21 9.24 8.67
CA LEU A 118 10.07 8.22 9.70
C LEU A 118 10.21 8.86 11.08
N SER A 119 9.27 8.57 11.97
CA SER A 119 9.38 8.88 13.39
C SER A 119 9.70 7.62 14.19
N ALA A 120 10.61 7.76 15.14
CA ALA A 120 10.92 6.77 16.17
C ALA A 120 10.69 7.33 17.58
N ASP A 121 9.83 8.35 17.70
CA ASP A 121 9.47 8.96 18.98
C ASP A 121 8.78 7.93 19.91
N PRO A 122 9.31 7.65 21.12
CA PRO A 122 8.78 6.59 21.97
C PRO A 122 7.29 6.74 22.32
N GLN A 123 6.80 7.98 22.53
CA GLN A 123 5.40 8.20 22.88
C GLN A 123 4.49 7.92 21.68
N LEU A 124 4.91 8.35 20.48
CA LEU A 124 4.19 8.04 19.26
C LEU A 124 4.16 6.54 18.99
N LEU A 125 5.31 5.84 19.11
CA LEU A 125 5.39 4.40 18.92
C LEU A 125 4.45 3.66 19.89
N GLU A 126 4.50 4.01 21.18
CA GLU A 126 3.64 3.41 22.20
C GLU A 126 2.16 3.63 21.90
N SER A 127 1.80 4.81 21.38
CA SER A 127 0.41 5.08 20.98
C SER A 127 -0.11 4.10 19.92
N PHE A 128 0.77 3.48 19.12
CA PHE A 128 0.44 2.51 18.07
C PHE A 128 0.58 1.04 18.51
N ALA A 129 0.85 0.76 19.79
CA ALA A 129 1.04 -0.59 20.28
C ALA A 129 -0.19 -1.49 20.05
N VAL A 130 0.07 -2.74 19.66
CA VAL A 130 -0.93 -3.82 19.56
C VAL A 130 -0.40 -4.99 20.38
N GLU A 131 -1.21 -5.55 21.26
CA GLU A 131 -0.79 -6.62 22.18
C GLU A 131 0.51 -6.26 22.94
N GLU A 132 0.60 -5.03 23.45
CA GLU A 132 1.76 -4.48 24.17
C GLU A 132 3.05 -4.35 23.33
N LYS A 133 2.94 -4.47 21.99
CA LYS A 133 4.07 -4.33 21.07
C LYS A 133 3.95 -3.07 20.24
N ALA A 134 4.78 -2.08 20.55
CA ALA A 134 4.96 -0.89 19.73
C ALA A 134 5.66 -1.22 18.39
N PRO A 135 5.31 -0.54 17.28
CA PRO A 135 6.11 -0.59 16.05
C PRO A 135 7.50 -0.01 16.28
N ARG A 136 8.44 -0.27 15.36
CA ARG A 136 9.79 0.31 15.43
C ARG A 136 9.86 1.73 14.89
N THR A 137 9.01 2.05 13.93
CA THR A 137 8.88 3.37 13.32
C THR A 137 7.43 3.63 12.93
N VAL A 138 7.09 4.90 12.78
CA VAL A 138 5.85 5.36 12.14
C VAL A 138 6.24 6.15 10.89
N ILE A 139 5.62 5.82 9.77
CA ILE A 139 5.67 6.63 8.56
C ILE A 139 4.70 7.79 8.74
N VAL A 140 5.22 9.01 8.73
CA VAL A 140 4.43 10.25 8.81
C VAL A 140 4.40 10.87 7.42
N LEU A 141 3.23 10.91 6.80
CA LEU A 141 3.01 11.44 5.45
C LEU A 141 2.33 12.81 5.55
N GLU A 142 3.04 13.84 5.12
CA GLU A 142 2.47 15.15 4.79
C GLU A 142 1.78 15.05 3.42
N ILE A 143 0.50 15.41 3.39
CA ILE A 143 -0.39 15.27 2.25
C ILE A 143 -0.14 16.42 1.26
N GLU A 144 0.13 16.09 0.00
CA GLU A 144 0.13 17.04 -1.11
C GLU A 144 -1.19 16.95 -1.92
N GLU A 145 -1.74 15.74 -2.08
CA GLU A 145 -3.02 15.54 -2.75
C GLU A 145 -3.75 14.27 -2.31
N LEU A 146 -5.08 14.36 -2.28
CA LEU A 146 -6.02 13.29 -1.95
C LEU A 146 -7.10 13.16 -3.02
N TYR A 147 -7.43 11.94 -3.42
CA TYR A 147 -8.59 11.71 -4.28
C TYR A 147 -9.04 10.26 -4.26
N PHE A 148 -10.34 10.06 -4.47
CA PHE A 148 -10.85 8.73 -4.80
C PHE A 148 -10.56 8.37 -6.26
N GLN A 149 -10.39 7.08 -6.54
CA GLN A 149 -10.26 6.57 -7.91
C GLN A 149 -11.49 5.74 -8.30
N CYS A 150 -11.84 5.80 -9.59
CA CYS A 150 -13.07 5.20 -10.09
C CYS A 150 -13.06 3.66 -9.96
N ALA A 151 -14.24 3.09 -9.76
CA ALA A 151 -14.40 1.67 -9.46
C ALA A 151 -14.15 0.71 -10.64
N ARG A 152 -13.85 1.22 -11.83
CA ARG A 152 -13.78 0.42 -13.06
C ARG A 152 -12.75 -0.70 -12.99
N ALA A 153 -11.58 -0.45 -12.37
CA ALA A 153 -10.55 -1.47 -12.23
C ALA A 153 -11.05 -2.64 -11.36
N ILE A 154 -11.63 -2.33 -10.20
CA ILE A 154 -12.17 -3.31 -9.24
C ILE A 154 -13.36 -4.09 -9.81
N ILE A 155 -14.28 -3.40 -10.49
CA ILE A 155 -15.45 -4.03 -11.12
C ILE A 155 -15.01 -4.95 -12.25
N ARG A 156 -14.13 -4.48 -13.15
CA ARG A 156 -13.70 -5.25 -14.33
C ARG A 156 -12.93 -6.51 -13.96
N SER A 157 -12.08 -6.44 -12.93
CA SER A 157 -11.33 -7.59 -12.46
C SER A 157 -12.15 -8.53 -11.57
N GLU A 158 -13.38 -8.15 -11.20
CA GLU A 158 -14.19 -8.84 -10.21
C GLU A 158 -13.44 -9.09 -8.89
N LEU A 159 -12.57 -8.14 -8.48
CA LEU A 159 -11.58 -8.35 -7.41
C LEU A 159 -12.20 -8.85 -6.09
N TRP A 160 -13.41 -8.38 -5.78
CA TRP A 160 -14.14 -8.71 -4.55
C TRP A 160 -15.28 -9.71 -4.78
N ASN A 161 -15.38 -10.34 -5.95
CA ASN A 161 -16.39 -11.35 -6.23
C ASN A 161 -15.96 -12.71 -5.65
N PRO A 162 -16.59 -13.21 -4.58
CA PRO A 162 -16.20 -14.48 -3.97
C PRO A 162 -16.32 -15.68 -4.92
N ALA A 163 -17.18 -15.61 -5.93
CA ALA A 163 -17.34 -16.67 -6.93
C ALA A 163 -16.18 -16.71 -7.96
N ARG A 164 -15.31 -15.69 -7.97
CA ARG A 164 -14.18 -15.54 -8.89
C ARG A 164 -12.82 -15.55 -8.20
N HIS A 165 -12.79 -15.73 -6.87
CA HIS A 165 -11.53 -15.83 -6.15
C HIS A 165 -10.71 -17.02 -6.67
N ILE A 166 -9.42 -16.77 -6.86
CA ILE A 166 -8.47 -17.79 -7.30
C ILE A 166 -8.26 -18.77 -6.14
N ASP A 167 -8.30 -20.08 -6.42
CA ASP A 167 -7.92 -21.10 -5.45
C ASP A 167 -6.42 -20.99 -5.15
N PRO A 168 -5.99 -20.65 -3.93
CA PRO A 168 -4.56 -20.50 -3.63
C PRO A 168 -3.74 -21.75 -3.90
N ARG A 169 -4.36 -22.94 -3.92
CA ARG A 169 -3.69 -24.22 -4.23
C ARG A 169 -3.27 -24.35 -5.69
N THR A 170 -3.81 -23.53 -6.60
CA THR A 170 -3.39 -23.51 -8.00
C THR A 170 -2.22 -22.57 -8.26
N LEU A 171 -1.76 -21.84 -7.24
CA LEU A 171 -0.65 -20.90 -7.32
C LEU A 171 0.62 -21.50 -6.71
N PRO A 172 1.82 -21.07 -7.14
CA PRO A 172 3.04 -21.49 -6.48
C PRO A 172 3.11 -20.96 -5.04
N THR A 173 3.55 -21.81 -4.12
CA THR A 173 3.79 -21.40 -2.73
C THR A 173 5.05 -20.53 -2.62
N PRO A 174 5.21 -19.73 -1.56
CA PRO A 174 6.45 -19.02 -1.28
C PRO A 174 7.67 -19.96 -1.24
N GLY A 175 7.56 -21.13 -0.62
CA GLY A 175 8.61 -22.14 -0.62
C GLY A 175 8.98 -22.61 -2.03
N GLN A 176 8.00 -22.90 -2.89
CA GLN A 176 8.26 -23.29 -4.28
C GLN A 176 8.96 -22.18 -5.07
N MET A 177 8.51 -20.93 -4.93
CA MET A 177 9.14 -19.79 -5.60
C MET A 177 10.60 -19.61 -5.15
N LEU A 178 10.86 -19.66 -3.84
CA LEU A 178 12.21 -19.54 -3.28
C LEU A 178 13.12 -20.68 -3.75
N ALA A 179 12.62 -21.92 -3.75
CA ALA A 179 13.39 -23.08 -4.20
C ALA A 179 13.76 -22.97 -5.68
N ALA A 180 12.81 -22.56 -6.53
CA ALA A 180 13.07 -22.35 -7.94
C ALA A 180 14.12 -21.24 -8.19
N MET A 181 14.03 -20.13 -7.45
CA MET A 181 14.96 -18.99 -7.60
C MET A 181 16.38 -19.28 -7.10
N THR A 182 16.53 -20.22 -6.17
CA THR A 182 17.80 -20.48 -5.48
C THR A 182 18.38 -21.86 -5.78
N ASN A 183 17.90 -22.55 -6.83
CA ASN A 183 18.29 -23.92 -7.14
C ASN A 183 18.18 -24.85 -5.92
N ASN A 184 17.06 -24.75 -5.18
CA ASN A 184 16.73 -25.48 -3.96
C ASN A 184 17.65 -25.22 -2.76
N GLN A 185 18.41 -24.11 -2.74
CA GLN A 185 19.20 -23.73 -1.56
C GLN A 185 18.34 -23.17 -0.41
N VAL A 186 17.25 -22.47 -0.74
CA VAL A 186 16.34 -21.85 0.22
C VAL A 186 14.89 -22.13 -0.19
N GLY A 187 13.99 -22.33 0.78
CA GLY A 187 12.55 -22.48 0.52
C GLY A 187 12.08 -23.94 0.57
N GLY A 188 11.24 -24.30 -0.40
CA GLY A 188 10.61 -25.61 -0.53
C GLY A 188 9.59 -25.92 0.56
N ARG A 189 9.22 -27.19 0.66
CA ARG A 189 8.20 -27.68 1.59
C ARG A 189 8.51 -27.34 3.05
N ALA A 190 9.77 -27.43 3.47
CA ALA A 190 10.18 -27.09 4.82
C ALA A 190 9.86 -25.63 5.20
N TYR A 191 9.97 -24.71 4.23
CA TYR A 191 9.57 -23.31 4.43
C TYR A 191 8.06 -23.19 4.60
N ASP A 192 7.29 -23.83 3.72
CA ASP A 192 5.83 -23.73 3.70
C ASP A 192 5.20 -24.37 4.95
N ASP A 193 5.71 -25.53 5.38
CA ASP A 193 5.22 -26.24 6.56
C ASP A 193 5.48 -25.44 7.86
N ALA A 194 6.61 -24.73 7.93
CA ALA A 194 6.98 -23.92 9.09
C ALA A 194 6.27 -22.55 9.13
N TRP A 195 5.78 -22.05 7.98
CA TRP A 195 5.27 -20.69 7.87
C TRP A 195 4.04 -20.38 8.74
N PRO A 196 2.99 -21.23 8.83
CA PRO A 196 1.80 -20.93 9.63
C PRO A 196 2.11 -20.66 11.10
N GLU A 197 3.01 -21.44 11.69
CA GLU A 197 3.39 -21.28 13.10
C GLU A 197 4.31 -20.07 13.29
N ARG A 198 5.28 -19.87 12.39
CA ARG A 198 6.12 -18.67 12.40
C ARG A 198 5.28 -17.39 12.29
N ALA A 199 4.30 -17.36 11.39
CA ALA A 199 3.44 -16.21 11.17
C ALA A 199 2.66 -15.82 12.44
N LYS A 200 2.12 -16.79 13.19
CA LYS A 200 1.45 -16.53 14.47
C LYS A 200 2.39 -15.89 15.50
N GLN A 201 3.63 -16.36 15.58
CA GLN A 201 4.61 -15.87 16.54
C GLN A 201 5.19 -14.50 16.17
N THR A 202 5.12 -14.11 14.89
CA THR A 202 5.75 -12.89 14.37
C THR A 202 4.78 -11.91 13.72
N MET A 203 3.46 -12.05 13.95
CA MET A 203 2.45 -11.18 13.36
C MET A 203 2.54 -9.73 13.87
N TRP A 204 2.81 -9.58 15.18
CA TRP A 204 2.95 -8.32 15.89
C TRP A 204 4.36 -8.15 16.45
#